data_AF-A0AAV2BJH4-F1
#
_entry.id   AF-A0AAV2BJH4-F1
#
_cell.length_a   1.000
_cell.length_b   1.000
_cell.length_c   1.000
_cell.angle_alpha   90.00
_cell.angle_beta   90.00
_cell.angle_gamma   90.00
#
_symmetry.space_group_name_H-M   'P 1'
#
loop_
_entity.id
_entity.type
_entity.pdbx_description
1 polymer ?
#
loop_
_entity_poly.entity_id
_entity_poly.type
_entity_poly.pdbx_seq_one_letter_code
_entity_poly.pdbx_strand_id
1 'polypeptide(L)'
;MTDCEIQDIREASLYMDVRSGRNHTTTINVYKVNYGALIVTLILFALIMMVFSNLWKGNKIRILKPPVSVVYYLAKTGYKQEHAELCVTLIEKEDYDINYTNSDVQFSVFLCACFSGNADLIEFLIKRGADVHSVSKYGDSALYFAMYGLNPKVLDFRCLDVLLAADHFGNLKQGTSSCDTVQNQYYHRILSR
;
A
#
# COMPACT_ATOMS: atom_id res chain seq x y z
N MET A 1 -19.00 -52.00 5.84
CA MET A 1 -18.80 -52.97 4.76
C MET A 1 -19.81 -54.07 4.97
N THR A 2 -20.94 -53.93 4.29
CA THR A 2 -22.04 -54.89 4.24
C THR A 2 -21.57 -56.12 3.48
N ASP A 3 -22.03 -57.32 3.88
CA ASP A 3 -21.61 -58.62 3.33
C ASP A 3 -21.64 -58.73 1.79
N CYS A 4 -22.39 -57.85 1.10
CA CYS A 4 -22.38 -57.74 -0.37
C CYS A 4 -21.01 -57.39 -0.98
N GLU A 5 -20.19 -56.53 -0.35
CA GLU A 5 -18.91 -56.08 -0.97
C GLU A 5 -17.83 -57.17 -0.97
N ILE A 6 -17.96 -58.16 -0.09
CA ILE A 6 -17.02 -59.30 0.01
C ILE A 6 -17.29 -60.34 -1.10
N GLN A 7 -18.53 -60.39 -1.60
CA GLN A 7 -18.94 -61.36 -2.61
C GLN A 7 -18.43 -60.96 -4.01
N ASP A 8 -18.45 -59.66 -4.34
CA ASP A 8 -17.94 -59.12 -5.60
C ASP A 8 -16.43 -59.35 -5.79
N ILE A 9 -15.65 -59.33 -4.70
CA ILE A 9 -14.20 -59.57 -4.73
C ILE A 9 -13.89 -61.05 -5.00
N ARG A 10 -14.76 -61.99 -4.57
CA ARG A 10 -14.59 -63.42 -4.85
C ARG A 10 -14.87 -63.75 -6.31
N GLU A 11 -15.88 -63.14 -6.93
CA GLU A 11 -16.22 -63.39 -8.33
C GLU A 11 -15.19 -62.83 -9.30
N ALA A 12 -14.56 -61.69 -9.00
CA ALA A 12 -13.49 -61.12 -9.82
C ALA A 12 -12.23 -62.01 -9.90
N SER A 13 -12.03 -62.93 -8.95
CA SER A 13 -10.91 -63.87 -8.94
C SER A 13 -11.11 -65.11 -9.82
N LEU A 14 -12.36 -65.39 -10.25
CA LEU A 14 -12.71 -66.62 -10.96
C LEU A 14 -12.84 -66.46 -12.48
N TYR A 15 -12.64 -65.25 -13.01
CA TYR A 15 -12.65 -65.00 -14.46
C TYR A 15 -11.24 -65.15 -15.06
N MET A 16 -10.72 -66.38 -15.05
CA MET A 16 -9.51 -66.76 -15.79
C MET A 16 -9.90 -67.42 -17.11
N ASP A 17 -9.44 -66.80 -18.19
CA ASP A 17 -9.64 -67.15 -19.60
C ASP A 17 -9.16 -68.59 -19.92
N VAL A 18 -10.08 -69.43 -20.41
CA VAL A 18 -9.91 -70.89 -20.63
C VAL A 18 -9.07 -71.23 -21.88
N ARG A 19 -8.35 -70.28 -22.49
CA ARG A 19 -7.70 -70.49 -23.81
C ARG A 19 -6.18 -70.55 -23.88
N SER A 20 -5.45 -70.52 -22.77
CA SER A 20 -3.99 -70.69 -22.81
C SER A 20 -3.49 -71.48 -21.62
N GLY A 21 -3.08 -72.74 -21.86
CA GLY A 21 -2.59 -73.69 -20.85
C GLY A 21 -1.24 -73.30 -20.24
N ARG A 22 -1.14 -72.12 -19.64
CA ARG A 22 -0.01 -71.70 -18.79
C ARG A 22 -0.55 -71.24 -17.44
N ASN A 23 -0.23 -72.01 -16.42
CA ASN A 23 -0.46 -71.64 -15.03
C ASN A 23 0.53 -70.54 -14.63
N HIS A 24 0.25 -69.29 -14.97
CA HIS A 24 0.87 -68.16 -14.29
C HIS A 24 -0.04 -67.81 -13.11
N THR A 25 0.31 -68.33 -11.93
CA THR A 25 -0.27 -67.87 -10.67
C THR A 25 0.19 -66.44 -10.44
N THR A 26 -0.51 -65.47 -11.02
CA THR A 26 -0.32 -64.06 -10.71
C THR A 26 -0.86 -63.85 -9.31
N THR A 27 0.02 -63.92 -8.32
CA THR A 27 -0.30 -63.59 -6.93
C THR A 27 -0.67 -62.11 -6.89
N ILE A 28 -1.97 -61.82 -6.88
CA ILE A 28 -2.48 -60.48 -6.60
C ILE A 28 -2.18 -60.23 -5.12
N ASN A 29 -1.04 -59.59 -4.85
CA ASN A 29 -0.71 -59.09 -3.53
C ASN A 29 -1.75 -58.03 -3.15
N VAL A 30 -2.80 -58.46 -2.44
CA VAL A 30 -3.74 -57.57 -1.79
C VAL A 30 -2.95 -56.81 -0.73
N TYR A 31 -2.52 -55.61 -1.05
CA TYR A 31 -1.84 -54.72 -0.11
C TYR A 31 -2.76 -54.54 1.09
N LYS A 32 -2.39 -55.18 2.21
CA LYS A 32 -3.09 -55.02 3.48
C LYS A 32 -2.90 -53.57 3.90
N VAL A 33 -3.89 -52.72 3.65
CA VAL A 33 -3.85 -51.31 4.01
C VAL A 33 -3.65 -51.24 5.52
N ASN A 34 -2.44 -50.87 5.93
CA ASN A 34 -2.13 -50.73 7.34
C ASN A 34 -2.68 -49.38 7.80
N TYR A 35 -3.92 -49.39 8.27
CA TYR A 35 -4.62 -48.20 8.76
C TYR A 35 -3.81 -47.44 9.83
N GLY A 36 -2.95 -48.14 10.60
CA GLY A 36 -2.03 -47.50 11.53
C GLY A 36 -0.98 -46.62 10.85
N ALA A 37 -0.41 -47.04 9.72
CA ALA A 37 0.55 -46.25 8.96
C ALA A 37 -0.09 -45.02 8.31
N LEU A 38 -1.34 -45.15 7.84
CA LEU A 38 -2.11 -44.05 7.24
C LEU A 38 -2.50 -42.98 8.27
N ILE A 39 -2.81 -43.38 9.51
CA ILE A 39 -3.08 -42.44 10.60
C ILE A 39 -1.81 -41.65 10.96
N VAL A 40 -0.65 -42.31 11.04
CA VAL A 40 0.63 -41.66 11.37
C VAL A 40 1.03 -40.63 10.31
N THR A 41 0.85 -40.93 9.02
CA THR A 41 1.18 -39.97 7.95
C THR A 41 0.24 -38.76 7.95
N LEU A 42 -1.05 -38.95 8.23
CA LEU A 42 -2.00 -37.84 8.37
C LEU A 42 -1.67 -36.93 9.57
N ILE A 43 -1.26 -37.51 10.71
CA ILE A 43 -0.82 -36.75 11.88
C ILE A 43 0.45 -35.96 11.57
N LEU A 44 1.44 -36.58 10.94
CA LEU A 44 2.69 -35.91 10.54
C LEU A 44 2.42 -34.77 9.56
N PHE A 45 1.54 -34.99 8.58
CA PHE A 45 1.13 -33.96 7.63
C PHE A 45 0.43 -32.79 8.33
N ALA A 46 -0.48 -33.06 9.26
CA ALA A 46 -1.15 -32.02 10.05
C ALA A 46 -0.16 -31.23 10.92
N LEU A 47 0.83 -31.90 11.54
CA LEU A 47 1.88 -31.25 12.31
C LEU A 47 2.77 -30.37 11.43
N ILE A 48 3.16 -30.85 10.24
CA ILE A 48 3.93 -30.07 9.26
C ILE A 48 3.13 -28.84 8.83
N MET A 49 1.84 -28.99 8.53
CA MET A 49 0.95 -27.88 8.16
C MET A 49 0.75 -26.88 9.31
N MET A 50 0.66 -27.35 10.55
CA MET A 50 0.57 -26.49 11.74
C MET A 50 1.86 -25.69 11.96
N VAL A 51 3.01 -26.34 11.82
CA VAL A 51 4.33 -25.69 11.90
C VAL A 51 4.50 -24.67 10.77
N PHE A 52 4.08 -24.99 9.54
CA PHE A 52 4.06 -24.04 8.41
C PHE A 52 3.16 -22.84 8.69
N SER A 53 1.94 -23.07 9.20
CA SER A 53 1.02 -22.00 9.58
C SER A 53 1.62 -21.08 10.64
N ASN A 54 2.29 -21.64 11.64
CA ASN A 54 2.91 -20.87 12.72
C ASN A 54 4.18 -20.13 12.26
N LEU A 55 4.99 -20.72 11.38
CA LEU A 55 6.14 -20.06 10.76
C LEU A 55 5.70 -18.90 9.86
N TRP A 56 4.64 -19.07 9.09
CA TRP A 56 4.10 -18.01 8.22
C TRP A 56 3.39 -16.90 9.01
N LYS A 57 2.74 -17.20 10.14
CA LYS A 57 2.18 -16.18 11.04
C LYS A 57 3.26 -15.30 11.68
N GLY A 58 4.45 -15.84 11.92
CA GLY A 58 5.61 -15.13 12.49
C GLY A 58 6.39 -14.32 11.47
N ASN A 59 6.36 -14.69 10.20
CA ASN A 59 6.95 -13.93 9.09
C ASN A 59 6.01 -12.80 8.63
N LYS A 60 5.60 -11.93 9.56
CA LYS A 60 5.42 -10.53 9.16
C LYS A 60 6.80 -10.08 8.75
N ILE A 61 7.08 -10.06 7.44
CA ILE A 61 8.19 -9.29 6.87
C ILE A 61 8.14 -7.98 7.66
N ARG A 62 9.18 -7.68 8.44
CA ARG A 62 9.28 -6.38 9.09
C ARG A 62 9.26 -5.39 7.94
N ILE A 63 8.09 -4.84 7.63
CA ILE A 63 7.95 -3.83 6.60
C ILE A 63 8.75 -2.68 7.19
N LEU A 64 10.00 -2.58 6.75
CA LEU A 64 10.89 -1.52 7.18
C LEU A 64 10.16 -0.24 6.83
N LYS A 65 9.89 0.59 7.85
CA LYS A 65 9.23 1.89 7.69
C LYS A 65 9.81 2.56 6.45
N PRO A 66 9.01 2.81 5.40
CA PRO A 66 9.58 3.27 4.15
C PRO A 66 10.28 4.60 4.38
N PRO A 67 11.36 4.88 3.65
CA PRO A 67 12.11 6.10 3.86
C PRO A 67 11.21 7.31 3.57
N VAL A 68 11.43 8.41 4.30
CA VAL A 68 10.59 9.62 4.18
C VAL A 68 10.62 10.18 2.74
N SER A 69 11.67 9.87 1.97
CA SER A 69 11.77 10.10 0.51
C SER A 69 10.54 9.63 -0.27
N VAL A 70 9.94 8.50 0.12
CA VAL A 70 8.73 7.96 -0.52
C VAL A 70 7.53 8.89 -0.26
N VAL A 71 7.37 9.36 0.99
CA VAL A 71 6.30 10.30 1.37
C VAL A 71 6.43 11.59 0.56
N TYR A 72 7.65 12.14 0.45
CA TYR A 72 7.90 13.33 -0.38
C TYR A 72 7.55 13.12 -1.86
N TYR A 73 7.94 11.97 -2.42
CA TYR A 73 7.63 11.63 -3.81
C TYR A 73 6.12 11.50 -4.05
N LEU A 74 5.40 10.83 -3.15
CA LEU A 74 3.94 10.69 -3.22
C LEU A 74 3.25 12.05 -3.08
N ALA A 75 3.68 12.89 -2.13
CA ALA A 75 3.14 14.24 -1.98
C ALA A 75 3.39 15.10 -3.22
N LYS A 76 4.60 15.06 -3.80
CA LYS A 76 4.94 15.81 -5.03
C LYS A 76 4.14 15.35 -6.24
N THR A 77 3.86 14.05 -6.33
CA THR A 77 3.08 13.46 -7.43
C THR A 77 1.58 13.31 -7.09
N GLY A 78 1.13 13.99 -6.02
CA GLY A 78 -0.25 13.97 -5.52
C GLY A 78 -1.31 14.58 -6.44
N TYR A 79 -0.92 15.07 -7.63
CA TYR A 79 -1.87 15.41 -8.69
C TYR A 79 -2.67 14.19 -9.17
N LYS A 80 -2.17 12.96 -8.91
CA LYS A 80 -2.94 11.72 -9.05
C LYS A 80 -3.62 11.38 -7.73
N GLN A 81 -4.93 11.15 -7.77
CA GLN A 81 -5.72 10.80 -6.58
C GLN A 81 -5.17 9.57 -5.84
N GLU A 82 -4.79 8.52 -6.57
CA GLU A 82 -4.19 7.30 -6.00
C GLU A 82 -2.93 7.60 -5.18
N HIS A 83 -2.07 8.50 -5.66
CA HIS A 83 -0.83 8.85 -4.96
C HIS A 83 -1.11 9.67 -3.71
N ALA A 84 -2.10 10.56 -3.76
CA ALA A 84 -2.53 11.34 -2.59
C ALA A 84 -3.14 10.43 -1.51
N GLU A 85 -4.00 9.48 -1.89
CA GLU A 85 -4.58 8.51 -0.96
C GLU A 85 -3.51 7.59 -0.35
N LEU A 86 -2.55 7.11 -1.17
CA LEU A 86 -1.41 6.35 -0.66
C LEU A 86 -0.54 7.18 0.29
N CYS A 87 -0.33 8.47 0.03
CA CYS A 87 0.40 9.37 0.92
C CYS A 87 -0.30 9.48 2.27
N VAL A 88 -1.62 9.73 2.27
CA VAL A 88 -2.45 9.81 3.47
C VAL A 88 -2.34 8.51 4.25
N THR A 89 -2.68 7.36 3.66
CA THR A 89 -2.67 6.07 4.35
C THR A 89 -1.30 5.71 4.93
N LEU A 90 -0.21 6.13 4.28
CA LEU A 90 1.15 5.90 4.78
C LEU A 90 1.46 6.76 6.02
N ILE A 91 1.04 8.02 6.02
CA ILE A 91 1.16 8.94 7.18
C ILE A 91 0.26 8.48 8.34
N GLU A 92 -0.86 7.82 8.06
CA GLU A 92 -1.75 7.30 9.12
C GLU A 92 -1.23 6.04 9.80
N LYS A 93 -0.63 5.13 9.03
CA LYS A 93 -0.17 3.83 9.52
C LYS A 93 1.16 3.90 10.27
N GLU A 94 1.97 4.89 9.95
CA GLU A 94 3.33 5.04 10.44
C GLU A 94 3.51 6.40 11.11
N ASP A 95 4.33 6.44 12.14
CA ASP A 95 4.58 7.67 12.91
C ASP A 95 5.62 8.56 12.19
N TYR A 96 5.22 9.22 11.10
CA TYR A 96 6.07 10.17 10.38
C TYR A 96 5.99 11.57 10.98
N ASP A 97 7.14 12.19 11.19
CA ASP A 97 7.21 13.63 11.46
C ASP A 97 6.86 14.39 10.17
N ILE A 98 5.74 15.10 10.21
CA ILE A 98 5.15 15.83 9.07
C ILE A 98 5.97 17.08 8.74
N ASN A 99 6.64 17.64 9.75
CA ASN A 99 7.46 18.84 9.62
C ASN A 99 8.93 18.49 9.34
N TYR A 100 9.24 17.20 9.16
CA TYR A 100 10.55 16.80 8.67
C TYR A 100 10.80 17.48 7.32
N THR A 101 11.98 18.07 7.19
CA THR A 101 12.44 18.71 5.96
C THR A 101 13.59 17.93 5.39
N ASN A 102 13.63 17.76 4.07
CA ASN A 102 14.82 17.21 3.43
C ASN A 102 16.00 18.19 3.56
N SER A 103 17.16 17.71 4.03
CA SER A 103 18.35 18.51 4.36
C SER A 103 18.92 19.31 3.19
N ASP A 104 18.74 18.84 1.95
CA ASP A 104 19.40 19.44 0.79
C ASP A 104 18.71 20.74 0.32
N VAL A 105 17.37 20.73 0.35
CA VAL A 105 16.53 21.76 -0.27
C VAL A 105 15.51 22.36 0.71
N GLN A 106 15.48 21.87 1.96
CA GLN A 106 14.54 22.28 3.01
C GLN A 106 13.07 22.18 2.54
N PHE A 107 12.76 21.10 1.83
CA PHE A 107 11.39 20.80 1.43
C PHE A 107 10.70 19.98 2.51
N SER A 108 9.63 20.53 3.06
CA SER A 108 8.65 19.85 3.91
C SER A 108 7.67 19.04 3.05
N VAL A 109 7.05 18.02 3.64
CA VAL A 109 5.97 17.25 2.98
C VAL A 109 4.83 18.17 2.53
N PHE A 110 4.54 19.20 3.35
CA PHE A 110 3.57 20.25 3.06
C PHE A 110 3.88 21.03 1.77
N LEU A 111 5.14 21.47 1.57
CA LEU A 111 5.54 22.19 0.36
C LEU A 111 5.41 21.31 -0.90
N CYS A 112 5.70 20.01 -0.79
CA CYS A 112 5.49 19.07 -1.89
C CYS A 112 3.99 18.89 -2.23
N ALA A 113 3.12 18.82 -1.22
CA ALA A 113 1.67 18.76 -1.44
C ALA A 113 1.14 20.04 -2.10
N CYS A 114 1.63 21.21 -1.69
CA CYS A 114 1.29 22.50 -2.30
C CYS A 114 1.69 22.53 -3.79
N PHE A 115 2.90 22.05 -4.12
CA PHE A 115 3.35 21.92 -5.50
C PHE A 115 2.44 21.00 -6.35
N SER A 116 1.86 19.96 -5.75
CA SER A 116 0.95 19.05 -6.46
C SER A 116 -0.43 19.67 -6.74
N GLY A 117 -0.82 20.71 -6.00
CA GLY A 117 -2.12 21.37 -6.15
C GLY A 117 -3.32 20.59 -5.63
N ASN A 118 -3.11 19.50 -4.88
CA ASN A 118 -4.19 18.68 -4.33
C ASN A 118 -4.71 19.25 -3.00
N ALA A 119 -5.88 19.88 -3.04
CA ALA A 119 -6.48 20.54 -1.87
C ALA A 119 -6.75 19.56 -0.72
N ASP A 120 -7.23 18.36 -1.00
CA ASP A 120 -7.60 17.39 0.03
C ASP A 120 -6.35 16.87 0.79
N LEU A 121 -5.23 16.69 0.08
CA LEU A 121 -3.96 16.33 0.70
C LEU A 121 -3.42 17.46 1.60
N ILE A 122 -3.55 18.71 1.16
CA ILE A 122 -3.14 19.90 1.92
C ILE A 122 -3.98 20.02 3.20
N GLU A 123 -5.30 19.92 3.11
CA GLU A 123 -6.20 19.95 4.26
C GLU A 123 -5.87 18.83 5.27
N PHE A 124 -5.57 17.63 4.79
CA PHE A 124 -5.17 16.52 5.65
C PHE A 124 -3.87 16.82 6.41
N LEU A 125 -2.85 17.34 5.73
CA LEU A 125 -1.57 17.71 6.35
C LEU A 125 -1.74 18.83 7.38
N ILE A 126 -2.55 19.85 7.10
CA ILE A 126 -2.88 20.92 8.06
C ILE A 126 -3.54 20.35 9.31
N LYS A 127 -4.54 19.47 9.14
CA LYS A 127 -5.22 18.80 10.27
C LYS A 127 -4.27 17.99 11.15
N ARG A 128 -3.19 17.49 10.55
CA ARG A 128 -2.15 16.73 11.24
C ARG A 128 -1.04 17.60 11.84
N GLY A 129 -1.15 18.93 11.76
CA GLY A 129 -0.20 19.87 12.39
C GLY A 129 1.00 20.23 11.52
N ALA A 130 0.87 20.16 10.19
CA ALA A 130 1.88 20.67 9.28
C ALA A 130 2.11 22.18 9.48
N ASP A 131 3.38 22.59 9.46
CA ASP A 131 3.77 23.99 9.50
C ASP A 131 3.47 24.68 8.16
N VAL A 132 2.35 25.40 8.14
CA VAL A 132 1.87 26.19 7.00
C VAL A 132 2.86 27.28 6.60
N HIS A 133 3.63 27.79 7.56
CA HIS A 133 4.61 28.85 7.35
C HIS A 133 5.99 28.33 7.02
N SER A 134 6.14 27.02 6.78
CA SER A 134 7.40 26.46 6.31
C SER A 134 7.80 27.07 4.97
N VAL A 135 9.07 27.41 4.83
CA VAL A 135 9.66 28.02 3.64
C VAL A 135 10.77 27.15 3.09
N SER A 136 10.99 27.22 1.78
CA SER A 136 12.12 26.56 1.14
C SER A 136 13.45 27.17 1.61
N LYS A 137 14.56 26.53 1.26
CA LYS A 137 15.91 27.08 1.45
C LYS A 137 16.10 28.48 0.82
N TYR A 138 15.32 28.80 -0.22
CA TYR A 138 15.35 30.09 -0.91
C TYR A 138 14.37 31.11 -0.33
N GLY A 139 13.62 30.74 0.72
CA GLY A 139 12.59 31.58 1.31
C GLY A 139 11.28 31.58 0.52
N ASP A 140 11.05 30.57 -0.32
CA ASP A 140 9.79 30.45 -1.07
C ASP A 140 8.69 29.91 -0.18
N SER A 141 7.53 30.57 -0.22
CA SER A 141 6.34 30.18 0.54
C SER A 141 5.58 29.03 -0.12
N ALA A 142 4.70 28.38 0.64
CA ALA A 142 3.77 27.39 0.14
C ALA A 142 2.90 27.90 -1.03
N LEU A 143 2.50 29.17 -0.98
CA LEU A 143 1.72 29.83 -2.03
C LEU A 143 2.49 29.92 -3.36
N TYR A 144 3.80 30.23 -3.29
CA TYR A 144 4.66 30.25 -4.47
C TYR A 144 4.71 28.88 -5.14
N PHE A 145 4.87 27.79 -4.38
CA PHE A 145 4.89 26.43 -4.93
C PHE A 145 3.56 26.01 -5.52
N ALA A 146 2.45 26.37 -4.86
CA ALA A 146 1.12 26.11 -5.40
C ALA A 146 0.95 26.77 -6.77
N MET A 147 1.37 28.04 -6.92
CA MET A 147 1.29 28.77 -8.19
C MET A 147 2.28 28.30 -9.26
N TYR A 148 3.45 27.82 -8.87
CA TYR A 148 4.44 27.29 -9.81
C TYR A 148 4.05 25.90 -10.34
N GLY A 149 3.54 25.02 -9.48
CA GLY A 149 3.05 23.69 -9.84
C GLY A 149 1.69 23.72 -10.57
N LEU A 150 1.10 24.91 -10.69
CA LEU A 150 -0.26 25.17 -11.13
C LEU A 150 -0.43 24.91 -12.63
N ASN A 151 -0.56 23.63 -13.01
CA ASN A 151 -0.83 23.24 -14.38
C ASN A 151 -2.34 23.41 -14.65
N PRO A 152 -2.76 24.30 -15.57
CA PRO A 152 -4.16 24.74 -15.68
C PRO A 152 -5.18 23.64 -16.03
N LYS A 153 -4.72 22.45 -16.43
CA LYS A 153 -5.58 21.32 -16.83
C LYS A 153 -5.93 20.35 -15.70
N VAL A 154 -5.23 20.38 -14.58
CA VAL A 154 -5.29 19.32 -13.53
C VAL A 154 -5.71 19.88 -12.17
N LEU A 155 -5.95 21.20 -12.07
CA LEU A 155 -5.93 21.88 -10.79
C LEU A 155 -7.29 22.13 -10.14
N ASP A 156 -7.31 21.90 -8.83
CA ASP A 156 -8.33 22.40 -7.92
C ASP A 156 -7.93 23.80 -7.39
N PHE A 157 -8.72 24.82 -7.74
CA PHE A 157 -8.50 26.19 -7.25
C PHE A 157 -8.68 26.29 -5.72
N ARG A 158 -9.39 25.33 -5.09
CA ARG A 158 -9.55 25.25 -3.63
C ARG A 158 -8.22 25.22 -2.89
N CYS A 159 -7.17 24.66 -3.50
CA CYS A 159 -5.82 24.64 -2.92
C CYS A 159 -5.36 26.06 -2.53
N LEU A 160 -5.59 27.05 -3.39
CA LEU A 160 -5.17 28.41 -3.12
C LEU A 160 -6.04 29.09 -2.06
N ASP A 161 -7.34 28.82 -2.07
CA ASP A 161 -8.27 29.34 -1.06
C ASP A 161 -7.90 28.83 0.34
N VAL A 162 -7.56 27.54 0.46
CA VAL A 162 -7.10 26.92 1.72
C VAL A 162 -5.80 27.56 2.20
N LEU A 163 -4.84 27.78 1.30
CA LEU A 163 -3.56 28.40 1.65
C LEU A 163 -3.72 29.87 2.04
N LEU A 164 -4.54 30.65 1.34
CA LEU A 164 -4.82 32.05 1.68
C LEU A 164 -5.57 32.16 3.01
N ALA A 165 -6.53 31.27 3.26
CA ALA A 165 -7.23 31.20 4.53
C ALA A 165 -6.27 30.85 5.68
N ALA A 166 -5.31 29.94 5.44
CA ALA A 166 -4.32 29.56 6.44
C ALA A 166 -3.24 30.64 6.67
N ASP A 167 -2.88 31.40 5.63
CA ASP A 167 -1.91 32.51 5.69
C ASP A 167 -2.45 33.72 6.49
N HIS A 168 -3.76 33.97 6.44
CA HIS A 168 -4.38 35.11 7.15
C HIS A 168 -4.25 35.06 8.68
N PHE A 169 -3.92 33.90 9.26
CA PHE A 169 -3.71 33.73 10.70
C PHE A 169 -2.25 33.94 11.14
N GLY A 170 -1.29 33.97 10.21
CA GLY A 170 0.13 34.05 10.49
C GLY A 170 0.70 35.43 10.23
N ASN A 171 1.07 36.12 11.30
CA ASN A 171 1.67 37.44 11.29
C ASN A 171 2.80 37.56 10.24
N LEU A 172 2.60 38.47 9.29
CA LEU A 172 3.52 38.86 8.22
C LEU A 172 4.95 39.06 8.74
N LYS A 173 5.81 38.06 8.58
CA LYS A 173 7.23 38.35 8.34
C LYS A 173 7.38 38.71 6.88
N GLN A 174 6.94 39.94 6.56
CA GLN A 174 7.33 40.66 5.35
C GLN A 174 8.85 40.60 5.24
N GLY A 175 9.33 39.83 4.28
CA GLY A 175 10.76 39.65 4.14
C GLY A 175 11.18 38.63 3.12
N THR A 176 10.49 38.50 1.98
CA THR A 176 11.12 38.03 0.73
C THR A 176 10.21 38.28 -0.49
N SER A 177 10.86 38.74 -1.56
CA SER A 177 10.36 39.33 -2.81
C SER A 177 9.35 38.51 -3.65
N SER A 178 9.00 37.27 -3.27
CA SER A 178 8.18 36.37 -4.10
C SER A 178 6.69 36.34 -3.75
N CYS A 179 6.30 36.62 -2.50
CA CYS A 179 4.89 36.58 -2.08
C CYS A 179 4.05 37.71 -2.71
N ASP A 180 4.60 38.92 -2.79
CA ASP A 180 3.91 40.11 -3.32
C ASP A 180 3.57 40.01 -4.82
N THR A 181 4.42 39.33 -5.59
CA THR A 181 4.20 39.15 -7.04
C THR A 181 3.15 38.06 -7.31
N VAL A 182 3.16 37.00 -6.50
CA VAL A 182 2.29 35.82 -6.60
C VAL A 182 0.85 36.18 -6.20
N GLN A 183 0.66 36.88 -5.08
CA GLN A 183 -0.66 37.41 -4.70
C GLN A 183 -1.21 38.33 -5.79
N ASN A 184 -0.42 39.29 -6.30
CA ASN A 184 -0.85 40.18 -7.38
C ASN A 184 -1.27 39.43 -8.65
N GLN A 185 -0.52 38.42 -9.09
CA GLN A 185 -0.88 37.63 -10.27
C GLN A 185 -2.17 36.81 -10.07
N TYR A 186 -2.41 36.29 -8.87
CA TYR A 186 -3.66 35.60 -8.55
C TYR A 186 -4.86 36.54 -8.51
N TYR A 187 -4.75 37.68 -7.81
CA TYR A 187 -5.80 38.71 -7.79
C TYR A 187 -6.15 39.17 -9.20
N HIS A 188 -5.15 39.39 -10.07
CA HIS A 188 -5.40 39.73 -11.47
C HIS A 188 -6.13 38.62 -12.26
N ARG A 189 -5.84 37.34 -12.02
CA ARG A 189 -6.52 36.21 -12.70
C ARG A 189 -7.97 36.02 -12.25
N ILE A 190 -8.27 36.21 -10.97
CA ILE A 190 -9.64 36.12 -10.46
C ILE A 190 -10.47 37.33 -10.87
N LEU A 191 -9.91 38.55 -10.78
CA LEU A 191 -10.61 39.77 -11.19
C LEU A 191 -10.82 39.87 -12.72
N SER A 192 -10.11 39.07 -13.51
CA SER A 192 -10.30 38.97 -14.96
C SER A 192 -11.34 37.93 -15.42
N ARG A 193 -11.98 37.22 -14.49
CA ARG A 193 -13.13 36.32 -14.75
C ARG A 193 -14.43 37.01 -14.40
#